data_AF-A0A0K0DPP3-F1
#
_entry.id   AF-A0A0K0DPP3-F1
#
_cell.length_a   1.000
_cell.length_b   1.000
_cell.length_c   1.000
_cell.angle_alpha   90.00
_cell.angle_beta   90.00
_cell.angle_gamma   90.00
#
_symmetry.space_group_name_H-M   'P 1'
#
loop_
_entity.id
_entity.type
_entity.pdbx_description
1 polymer ?
#
loop_
_entity_poly.entity_id
_entity_poly.type
_entity_poly.pdbx_seq_one_letter_code
_entity_poly.pdbx_strand_id
1 'polypeptide(L)'
;MLKNLLKVSDDELAFSVDGEKEAKPQWMAQLGELAQQWLKLLPKDIVRMKRTVENIKDPLFRFFEREINLGAELLRDFRHDLEEILGVCRAERKQSNETRALASALQKGVVPTNWLRYTVPKDVTVMDWVIDFNERVKQLIRIGASSNLKREEVWLGGTFSPEAYVTATRQQVAQANTWSLEQLHLHVVIGRTERLDVVRLTGMELRGAETSGGNALRLSDEVKTTCECVEFSWKQECPEGVRLPLYLYGDRRQLVTSLAFAVSPTNSFYERGVALIANSTLN
;
A
#
# COMPACT_ATOMS: atom_id res chain seq x y z
N MET A 1 13.02 57.39 -0.94
CA MET A 1 12.41 56.33 -1.76
C MET A 1 12.13 55.13 -0.88
N LEU A 2 10.85 54.71 -0.83
CA LEU A 2 10.31 53.36 -0.56
C LEU A 2 10.56 52.71 0.83
N LYS A 3 9.56 52.80 1.73
CA LYS A 3 8.57 51.74 2.17
C LYS A 3 9.13 50.87 3.31
N ASN A 4 8.89 51.15 4.61
CA ASN A 4 7.65 51.04 5.40
C ASN A 4 6.76 49.82 5.07
N LEU A 5 6.74 48.83 5.98
CA LEU A 5 5.55 48.25 6.65
C LEU A 5 5.78 46.77 7.06
N LEU A 6 6.29 46.57 8.27
CA LEU A 6 5.99 45.41 9.10
C LEU A 6 5.33 45.95 10.37
N LYS A 7 4.06 46.35 10.25
CA LYS A 7 3.19 46.52 11.41
C LYS A 7 2.41 45.23 11.57
N VAL A 8 2.74 44.55 12.65
CA VAL A 8 1.92 43.59 13.37
C VAL A 8 0.47 44.11 13.42
N SER A 9 -0.47 43.34 12.91
CA SER A 9 -1.87 43.43 13.31
C SER A 9 -2.24 42.08 13.91
N ASP A 10 -2.32 42.07 15.24
CA ASP A 10 -3.26 41.22 15.97
C ASP A 10 -4.63 41.41 15.33
N ASP A 11 -5.14 40.39 14.64
CA ASP A 11 -6.54 40.38 14.23
C ASP A 11 -7.39 40.09 15.47
N GLU A 12 -8.01 41.16 15.93
CA GLU A 12 -9.00 41.21 17.00
C GLU A 12 -10.10 40.16 16.80
N LEU A 13 -10.36 39.41 17.87
CA LEU A 13 -11.57 38.61 18.06
C LEU A 13 -12.80 39.51 18.06
N ALA A 14 -13.35 39.81 16.88
CA ALA A 14 -14.65 40.44 16.74
C ALA A 14 -15.75 39.38 16.95
N PHE A 15 -16.38 39.38 18.13
CA PHE A 15 -17.68 38.77 18.33
C PHE A 15 -18.74 39.63 17.62
N SER A 16 -19.10 39.28 16.38
CA SER A 16 -20.29 39.83 15.74
C SER A 16 -21.52 39.01 16.11
N VAL A 17 -22.40 39.61 16.89
CA VAL A 17 -23.78 39.17 17.10
C VAL A 17 -24.64 39.84 16.02
N ASP A 18 -25.11 39.09 15.03
CA ASP A 18 -26.51 39.11 14.53
C ASP A 18 -26.65 38.36 13.19
N GLY A 19 -27.51 37.32 13.20
CA GLY A 19 -28.56 37.07 12.21
C GLY A 19 -28.26 36.77 10.73
N GLU A 20 -27.06 37.00 10.21
CA GLU A 20 -26.73 36.67 8.82
C GLU A 20 -26.20 35.24 8.74
N LYS A 21 -26.80 34.41 7.87
CA LYS A 21 -26.25 33.10 7.54
C LYS A 21 -24.88 33.32 6.90
N GLU A 22 -23.82 33.29 7.69
CA GLU A 22 -22.44 33.28 7.22
C GLU A 22 -22.34 32.29 6.05
N ALA A 23 -22.05 32.83 4.85
CA ALA A 23 -21.89 32.01 3.67
C ALA A 23 -20.69 31.09 3.91
N LYS A 24 -20.96 29.79 4.04
CA LYS A 24 -19.90 28.80 4.30
C LYS A 24 -18.82 28.93 3.23
N PRO A 25 -17.53 28.99 3.62
CA PRO A 25 -16.44 29.08 2.65
C PRO A 25 -16.48 27.97 1.62
N GLN A 26 -16.17 28.30 0.36
CA GLN A 26 -16.21 27.35 -0.77
C GLN A 26 -15.38 26.09 -0.52
N TRP A 27 -14.24 26.21 0.16
CA TRP A 27 -13.39 25.07 0.51
C TRP A 27 -14.10 24.05 1.43
N MET A 28 -15.00 24.49 2.32
CA MET A 28 -15.74 23.57 3.18
C MET A 28 -16.74 22.74 2.38
N ALA A 29 -17.35 23.34 1.35
CA ALA A 29 -18.28 22.62 0.48
C ALA A 29 -17.54 21.54 -0.33
N GLN A 30 -16.40 21.90 -0.92
CA GLN A 30 -15.55 20.95 -1.66
C GLN A 30 -15.02 19.83 -0.77
N LEU A 31 -14.52 20.17 0.43
CA LEU A 31 -14.02 19.19 1.39
C LEU A 31 -15.13 18.24 1.87
N GLY A 32 -16.33 18.76 2.14
CA GLY A 32 -17.49 17.95 2.51
C GLY A 32 -17.92 17.00 1.39
N GLU A 33 -17.88 17.44 0.13
CA GLU A 33 -18.17 16.59 -1.03
C GLU A 33 -17.13 15.48 -1.17
N LEU A 34 -15.83 15.80 -1.08
CA LEU A 34 -14.73 14.83 -1.13
C LEU A 34 -14.86 13.78 -0.02
N ALA A 35 -15.07 14.21 1.23
CA ALA A 35 -15.26 13.31 2.36
C ALA A 35 -16.46 12.38 2.14
N GLN A 36 -17.56 12.91 1.61
CA GLN A 36 -18.75 12.10 1.30
C GLN A 36 -18.51 11.11 0.16
N GLN A 37 -17.76 11.48 -0.88
CA GLN A 37 -17.39 10.57 -1.97
C GLN A 37 -16.49 9.44 -1.46
N TRP A 38 -15.45 9.75 -0.67
CA TRP A 38 -14.58 8.74 -0.08
C TRP A 38 -15.33 7.80 0.86
N LEU A 39 -16.21 8.31 1.73
CA LEU A 39 -17.03 7.47 2.61
C LEU A 39 -17.93 6.47 1.86
N LYS A 40 -18.38 6.83 0.65
CA LYS A 40 -19.16 5.96 -0.24
C LYS A 40 -18.30 4.91 -0.93
N LEU A 41 -17.06 5.26 -1.30
CA LEU A 41 -16.12 4.35 -1.96
C LEU A 41 -15.54 3.31 -1.00
N LEU A 42 -15.28 3.72 0.24
CA LEU A 42 -14.66 2.87 1.25
C LEU A 42 -15.64 1.81 1.76
N PRO A 43 -15.19 0.55 1.93
CA PRO A 43 -15.91 -0.45 2.69
C PRO A 43 -16.27 0.05 4.10
N LYS A 44 -17.34 -0.49 4.67
CA LYS A 44 -17.82 -0.08 6.00
C LYS A 44 -16.94 -0.65 7.11
N ASP A 45 -16.53 -1.90 6.95
CA ASP A 45 -15.80 -2.67 7.93
C ASP A 45 -14.96 -3.76 7.26
N ILE A 46 -13.99 -4.30 8.01
CA ILE A 46 -13.24 -5.50 7.65
C ILE A 46 -13.51 -6.54 8.73
N VAL A 47 -14.04 -7.69 8.33
CA VAL A 47 -14.27 -8.81 9.26
C VAL A 47 -12.92 -9.36 9.70
N ARG A 48 -12.68 -9.35 11.01
CA ARG A 48 -11.44 -9.91 11.59
C ARG A 48 -11.44 -11.43 11.49
N MET A 49 -10.26 -11.99 11.25
CA MET A 49 -10.07 -13.45 11.20
C MET A 49 -10.33 -14.07 12.58
N LYS A 50 -10.96 -15.25 12.60
CA LYS A 50 -11.18 -16.00 13.84
C LYS A 50 -9.98 -16.88 14.15
N ARG A 51 -9.35 -16.65 15.30
CA ARG A 51 -8.23 -17.43 15.78
C ARG A 51 -8.68 -18.78 16.35
N THR A 52 -7.96 -19.84 16.00
CA THR A 52 -8.08 -21.18 16.59
C THR A 52 -6.69 -21.69 17.01
N VAL A 53 -6.64 -22.82 17.71
CA VAL A 53 -5.37 -23.42 18.17
C VAL A 53 -4.56 -23.97 16.98
N GLU A 54 -5.23 -24.35 15.91
CA GLU A 54 -4.64 -24.92 14.69
C GLU A 54 -4.12 -23.82 13.78
N ASN A 55 -4.95 -22.83 13.45
CA ASN A 55 -4.59 -21.81 12.46
C ASN A 55 -3.48 -20.88 12.94
N ILE A 56 -3.36 -20.65 14.25
CA ILE A 56 -2.31 -19.79 14.78
C ILE A 56 -0.90 -20.37 14.63
N LYS A 57 -0.79 -21.68 14.39
CA LYS A 57 0.49 -22.32 14.08
C LYS A 57 0.96 -21.97 12.67
N ASP A 58 0.03 -21.64 11.75
CA ASP A 58 0.33 -21.27 10.37
C ASP A 58 0.94 -19.84 10.33
N PRO A 59 2.19 -19.68 9.84
CA PRO A 59 2.82 -18.39 9.64
C PRO A 59 2.04 -17.45 8.73
N LEU A 60 1.37 -17.99 7.71
CA LEU A 60 0.61 -17.20 6.75
C LEU A 60 -0.67 -16.66 7.39
N PHE A 61 -1.35 -17.46 8.21
CA PHE A 61 -2.48 -17.00 9.02
C PHE A 61 -2.06 -15.87 9.97
N ARG A 62 -0.98 -16.05 10.74
CA ARG A 62 -0.45 -15.02 11.65
C ARG A 62 -0.08 -13.74 10.92
N PHE A 63 0.44 -13.85 9.69
CA PHE A 63 0.72 -12.69 8.86
C PHE A 63 -0.57 -11.94 8.52
N PHE A 64 -1.55 -12.61 7.91
CA PHE A 64 -2.78 -11.95 7.47
C PHE A 64 -3.67 -11.48 8.61
N GLU A 65 -3.69 -12.18 9.74
CA GLU A 65 -4.40 -11.74 10.94
C GLU A 65 -3.90 -10.36 11.39
N ARG A 66 -2.58 -10.14 11.40
CA ARG A 66 -1.98 -8.84 11.76
C ARG A 66 -2.32 -7.75 10.74
N GLU A 67 -2.21 -8.07 9.44
CA GLU A 67 -2.52 -7.13 8.36
C GLU A 67 -4.00 -6.71 8.38
N ILE A 68 -4.91 -7.66 8.57
CA ILE A 68 -6.36 -7.42 8.65
C ILE A 68 -6.69 -6.60 9.89
N ASN A 69 -6.07 -6.87 11.05
CA ASN A 69 -6.28 -6.07 12.25
C ASN A 69 -5.82 -4.62 12.06
N LEU A 70 -4.63 -4.40 11.47
CA LEU A 70 -4.12 -3.07 11.16
C LEU A 70 -5.06 -2.34 10.19
N GLY A 71 -5.45 -3.01 9.10
CA GLY A 71 -6.36 -2.44 8.10
C GLY A 71 -7.73 -2.11 8.67
N ALA A 72 -8.28 -2.95 9.55
CA ALA A 72 -9.57 -2.72 10.18
C ALA A 72 -9.54 -1.50 11.11
N GLU A 73 -8.45 -1.32 11.86
CA GLU A 73 -8.26 -0.18 12.75
C GLU A 73 -8.07 1.11 11.96
N LEU A 74 -7.21 1.09 10.94
CA LEU A 74 -6.99 2.25 10.09
C LEU A 74 -8.25 2.63 9.30
N LEU A 75 -9.01 1.65 8.78
CA LEU A 75 -10.28 1.94 8.09
C LEU A 75 -11.29 2.59 9.03
N ARG A 76 -11.45 2.05 10.25
CA ARG A 76 -12.37 2.62 11.24
C ARG A 76 -11.98 4.07 11.56
N ASP A 77 -10.71 4.31 11.85
CA ASP A 77 -10.23 5.64 12.24
C ASP A 77 -10.31 6.62 11.07
N PHE A 78 -9.99 6.18 9.85
CA PHE A 78 -10.13 6.99 8.63
C PHE A 78 -11.60 7.35 8.36
N ARG A 79 -12.53 6.39 8.45
CA ARG A 79 -13.96 6.66 8.29
C ARG A 79 -14.47 7.62 9.36
N HIS A 80 -14.06 7.43 10.61
CA HIS A 80 -14.43 8.32 11.71
C HIS A 80 -13.98 9.76 11.45
N ASP A 81 -12.72 9.94 11.04
CA ASP A 81 -12.15 11.26 10.69
C ASP A 81 -12.93 11.95 9.55
N LEU A 82 -13.35 11.19 8.53
CA LEU A 82 -14.19 11.72 7.45
C LEU A 82 -15.60 12.10 7.92
N GLU A 83 -16.19 11.31 8.82
CA GLU A 83 -17.50 11.63 9.42
C GLU A 83 -17.43 12.88 10.32
N GLU A 84 -16.35 13.05 11.09
CA GLU A 84 -16.08 14.25 11.89
C GLU A 84 -15.99 15.50 11.00
N ILE A 85 -15.17 15.46 9.95
CA ILE A 85 -15.07 16.58 9.00
C ILE A 85 -16.38 16.86 8.30
N LEU A 86 -17.12 15.83 7.88
CA LEU A 86 -18.39 16.01 7.22
C LEU A 86 -19.42 16.69 8.14
N GLY A 87 -19.44 16.31 9.42
CA GLY A 87 -20.26 16.95 10.45
C GLY A 87 -19.90 18.42 10.64
N VAL A 88 -18.60 18.77 10.64
CA VAL A 88 -18.14 20.18 10.68
C VAL A 88 -18.58 20.93 9.43
N CYS A 89 -18.36 20.39 8.23
CA CYS A 89 -18.77 21.02 6.96
C CYS A 89 -20.29 21.24 6.90
N ARG A 90 -21.08 20.36 7.53
CA ARG A 90 -22.54 20.48 7.63
C ARG A 90 -23.01 21.40 8.76
N ALA A 91 -22.11 21.89 9.62
CA ALA A 91 -22.43 22.63 10.84
C ALA A 91 -23.25 21.81 11.86
N GLU A 92 -23.15 20.48 11.78
CA GLU A 92 -23.72 19.54 12.75
C GLU A 92 -22.78 19.33 13.95
N ARG A 93 -21.48 19.63 13.77
CA ARG A 93 -20.44 19.53 14.81
C ARG A 93 -19.64 20.82 14.88
N LYS A 94 -19.19 21.16 16.09
CA LYS A 94 -18.27 22.28 16.32
C LYS A 94 -16.86 21.89 15.88
N GLN A 95 -16.11 22.87 15.38
CA GLN A 95 -14.76 22.65 14.92
C GLN A 95 -13.77 22.53 16.09
N SER A 96 -13.12 21.37 16.19
CA SER A 96 -12.06 21.07 17.16
C SER A 96 -10.66 21.38 16.60
N ASN A 97 -9.61 21.20 17.43
CA ASN A 97 -8.23 21.34 16.98
C ASN A 97 -7.85 20.23 15.99
N GLU A 98 -8.33 19.01 16.23
CA GLU A 98 -8.11 17.83 15.42
C GLU A 98 -8.74 18.00 14.03
N THR A 99 -10.01 18.42 13.98
CA THR A 99 -10.72 18.65 12.71
C THR A 99 -10.15 19.85 11.93
N ARG A 100 -9.60 20.88 12.61
CA ARG A 100 -8.82 21.95 11.95
C ARG A 100 -7.55 21.41 11.30
N ALA A 101 -6.77 20.63 12.03
CA ALA A 101 -5.53 20.05 11.50
C ALA A 101 -5.81 19.13 10.31
N LEU A 102 -6.85 18.29 10.44
CA LEU A 102 -7.28 17.40 9.37
C LEU A 102 -7.73 18.18 8.12
N ALA A 103 -8.60 19.19 8.28
CA ALA A 103 -9.04 20.01 7.16
C ALA A 103 -7.87 20.74 6.49
N SER A 104 -6.88 21.20 7.25
CA SER A 104 -5.67 21.85 6.71
C SER A 104 -4.82 20.88 5.89
N ALA A 105 -4.63 19.64 6.36
CA ALA A 105 -3.88 18.62 5.62
C ALA A 105 -4.58 18.26 4.30
N LEU A 106 -5.89 18.03 4.35
CA LEU A 106 -6.68 17.66 3.17
C LEU A 106 -6.72 18.78 2.11
N GLN A 107 -6.85 20.04 2.54
CA GLN A 107 -6.77 21.19 1.62
C GLN A 107 -5.40 21.33 0.95
N LYS A 108 -4.32 20.93 1.64
CA LYS A 108 -2.97 20.91 1.08
C LYS A 108 -2.70 19.69 0.21
N GLY A 109 -3.65 18.76 0.09
CA GLY A 109 -3.48 17.50 -0.63
C GLY A 109 -2.52 16.51 0.07
N VAL A 110 -2.23 16.72 1.35
CA VAL A 110 -1.25 15.92 2.12
C VAL A 110 -1.98 14.87 2.95
N VAL A 111 -1.40 13.67 3.03
CA VAL A 111 -1.92 12.60 3.90
C VAL A 111 -1.70 12.97 5.39
N PRO A 112 -2.76 13.03 6.20
CA PRO A 112 -2.67 13.21 7.65
C PRO A 112 -1.76 12.19 8.35
N THR A 113 -0.96 12.64 9.32
CA THR A 113 0.03 11.80 10.01
C THR A 113 -0.58 10.58 10.71
N ASN A 114 -1.79 10.70 11.25
CA ASN A 114 -2.47 9.59 11.93
C ASN A 114 -2.93 8.47 10.98
N TRP A 115 -2.94 8.72 9.67
CA TRP A 115 -3.26 7.73 8.62
C TRP A 115 -2.02 6.99 8.11
N LEU A 116 -0.82 7.56 8.31
CA LEU A 116 0.47 7.02 7.86
C LEU A 116 0.96 5.87 8.78
N ARG A 117 0.24 4.75 8.78
CA ARG A 117 0.54 3.55 9.60
C ARG A 117 1.32 2.47 8.87
N TYR A 118 1.69 2.72 7.62
CA TYR A 118 2.47 1.83 6.76
C TYR A 118 3.35 2.69 5.84
N THR A 119 4.38 2.06 5.24
CA THR A 119 5.32 2.77 4.36
C THR A 119 4.61 3.28 3.12
N VAL A 120 4.76 4.58 2.83
CA VAL A 120 4.27 5.24 1.61
C VAL A 120 5.36 6.15 1.03
N PRO A 121 5.33 6.48 -0.27
CA PRO A 121 6.23 7.47 -0.86
C PRO A 121 6.08 8.84 -0.16
N LYS A 122 7.17 9.62 -0.09
CA LYS A 122 7.15 10.92 0.61
C LYS A 122 6.23 11.94 -0.04
N ASP A 123 6.11 11.88 -1.36
CA ASP A 123 5.39 12.87 -2.18
C ASP A 123 3.98 12.39 -2.56
N VAL A 124 3.47 11.37 -1.85
CA VAL A 124 2.13 10.82 -2.09
C VAL A 124 1.05 11.85 -1.80
N THR A 125 0.14 12.04 -2.75
CA THR A 125 -1.04 12.89 -2.53
C THR A 125 -2.09 12.14 -1.73
N VAL A 126 -2.94 12.87 -1.01
CA VAL A 126 -4.06 12.25 -0.29
C VAL A 126 -5.04 11.55 -1.23
N MET A 127 -5.22 12.04 -2.46
CA MET A 127 -6.08 11.40 -3.46
C MET A 127 -5.54 10.03 -3.85
N ASP A 128 -4.25 9.93 -4.19
CA ASP A 128 -3.60 8.67 -4.57
C ASP A 128 -3.60 7.69 -3.40
N TRP A 129 -3.32 8.19 -2.18
CA TRP A 129 -3.34 7.38 -0.97
C TRP A 129 -4.71 6.79 -0.70
N VAL A 130 -5.81 7.55 -0.85
CA VAL A 130 -7.16 7.03 -0.62
C VAL A 130 -7.54 5.95 -1.64
N ILE A 131 -7.16 6.13 -2.91
CA ILE A 131 -7.40 5.12 -3.95
C ILE A 131 -6.62 3.84 -3.64
N ASP A 132 -5.33 3.96 -3.34
CA ASP A 132 -4.47 2.82 -2.99
C ASP A 132 -4.97 2.11 -1.73
N PHE A 133 -5.26 2.86 -0.66
CA PHE A 133 -5.78 2.31 0.59
C PHE A 133 -7.10 1.58 0.39
N ASN A 134 -8.00 2.08 -0.46
CA ASN A 134 -9.25 1.39 -0.77
C ASN A 134 -9.01 0.01 -1.40
N GLU A 135 -8.06 -0.10 -2.34
CA GLU A 135 -7.69 -1.38 -2.96
C GLU A 135 -7.03 -2.33 -1.94
N ARG A 136 -6.21 -1.82 -1.02
CA ARG A 136 -5.67 -2.61 0.10
C ARG A 136 -6.79 -3.19 0.97
N VAL A 137 -7.78 -2.37 1.34
CA VAL A 137 -8.93 -2.81 2.14
C VAL A 137 -9.73 -3.88 1.42
N LYS A 138 -10.00 -3.73 0.11
CA LYS A 138 -10.67 -4.75 -0.70
C LYS A 138 -9.91 -6.08 -0.69
N GLN A 139 -8.58 -6.03 -0.84
CA GLN A 139 -7.73 -7.21 -0.73
C GLN A 139 -7.85 -7.87 0.64
N LEU A 140 -7.79 -7.10 1.74
CA LEU A 140 -7.91 -7.63 3.10
C LEU A 140 -9.27 -8.29 3.35
N ILE A 141 -10.36 -7.70 2.85
CA ILE A 141 -11.70 -8.29 2.93
C ILE A 141 -11.75 -9.63 2.20
N ARG A 142 -11.23 -9.69 0.97
CA ARG A 142 -11.17 -10.93 0.18
C ARG A 142 -10.38 -12.01 0.92
N ILE A 143 -9.19 -11.67 1.41
CA ILE A 143 -8.30 -12.61 2.11
C ILE A 143 -8.91 -13.06 3.44
N GLY A 144 -9.54 -12.14 4.19
CA GLY A 144 -10.21 -12.46 5.46
C GLY A 144 -11.40 -13.42 5.30
N ALA A 145 -12.01 -13.45 4.13
CA ALA A 145 -13.08 -14.38 3.75
C ALA A 145 -12.58 -15.69 3.11
N SER A 146 -11.27 -15.80 2.84
CA SER A 146 -10.70 -16.97 2.16
C SER A 146 -10.73 -18.22 3.03
N SER A 147 -11.13 -19.34 2.43
CA SER A 147 -11.02 -20.67 3.05
C SER A 147 -9.63 -21.29 2.90
N ASN A 148 -8.79 -20.76 2.00
CA ASN A 148 -7.45 -21.27 1.74
C ASN A 148 -6.48 -20.15 1.34
N LEU A 149 -5.84 -19.56 2.35
CA LEU A 149 -4.88 -18.47 2.20
C LEU A 149 -3.71 -18.78 1.24
N LYS A 150 -3.34 -20.06 1.09
CA LYS A 150 -2.22 -20.47 0.23
C LYS A 150 -2.55 -20.36 -1.25
N ARG A 151 -3.84 -20.37 -1.60
CA ARG A 151 -4.32 -20.29 -2.99
C ARG A 151 -4.72 -18.88 -3.41
N GLU A 152 -4.72 -17.93 -2.49
CA GLU A 152 -5.03 -16.54 -2.79
C GLU A 152 -3.94 -15.90 -3.65
N GLU A 153 -4.37 -15.10 -4.63
CA GLU A 153 -3.49 -14.23 -5.40
C GLU A 153 -3.31 -12.91 -4.64
N VAL A 154 -2.07 -12.58 -4.27
CA VAL A 154 -1.80 -11.46 -3.38
C VAL A 154 -1.12 -10.34 -4.14
N TRP A 155 -1.74 -9.15 -4.14
CA TRP A 155 -1.04 -7.94 -4.51
C TRP A 155 -0.05 -7.59 -3.41
N LEU A 156 1.23 -7.94 -3.65
CA LEU A 156 2.31 -7.80 -2.66
C LEU A 156 2.46 -6.34 -2.21
N GLY A 157 2.45 -5.41 -3.17
CA GLY A 157 2.52 -3.97 -2.90
C GLY A 157 1.31 -3.42 -2.15
N GLY A 158 0.21 -4.17 -2.09
CA GLY A 158 -0.99 -3.86 -1.31
C GLY A 158 -0.94 -4.34 0.14
N THR A 159 0.03 -5.18 0.50
CA THR A 159 0.29 -5.50 1.92
C THR A 159 0.95 -4.32 2.62
N PHE A 160 0.65 -4.12 3.90
CA PHE A 160 1.30 -3.10 4.72
C PHE A 160 2.74 -3.51 5.07
N SER A 161 3.02 -4.82 5.13
CA SER A 161 4.34 -5.38 5.48
C SER A 161 4.85 -6.41 4.44
N PRO A 162 5.29 -5.99 3.25
CA PRO A 162 5.64 -6.90 2.15
C PRO A 162 6.81 -7.84 2.47
N GLU A 163 7.86 -7.41 3.18
CA GLU A 163 8.96 -8.33 3.55
C GLU A 163 8.50 -9.42 4.52
N ALA A 164 7.56 -9.06 5.41
CA ALA A 164 6.99 -10.01 6.34
C ALA A 164 6.10 -11.04 5.62
N TYR A 165 5.45 -10.67 4.52
CA TYR A 165 4.74 -11.63 3.68
C TYR A 165 5.70 -12.65 3.06
N VAL A 166 6.78 -12.17 2.42
CA VAL A 166 7.82 -13.03 1.84
C VAL A 166 8.38 -13.98 2.91
N THR A 167 8.66 -13.47 4.11
CA THR A 167 9.13 -14.29 5.24
C THR A 167 8.10 -15.32 5.70
N ALA A 168 6.81 -14.95 5.78
CA ALA A 168 5.74 -15.86 6.18
C ALA A 168 5.59 -17.02 5.17
N THR A 169 5.69 -16.73 3.86
CA THR A 169 5.65 -17.79 2.83
C THR A 169 6.85 -18.73 2.96
N ARG A 170 8.05 -18.22 3.26
CA ARG A 170 9.25 -19.05 3.54
C ARG A 170 9.01 -20.00 4.71
N GLN A 171 8.51 -19.46 5.82
CA GLN A 171 8.20 -20.25 7.01
C GLN A 171 7.13 -21.30 6.74
N GLN A 172 6.10 -20.95 5.97
CA GLN A 172 5.02 -21.86 5.62
C GLN A 172 5.52 -23.04 4.76
N VAL A 173 6.44 -22.80 3.81
CA VAL A 173 7.06 -23.88 3.01
C VAL A 173 8.01 -24.73 3.86
N ALA A 174 8.82 -24.08 4.71
CA ALA A 174 9.74 -24.79 5.62
C ALA A 174 8.98 -25.74 6.55
N GLN A 175 7.89 -25.28 7.16
CA GLN A 175 7.06 -26.09 8.04
C GLN A 175 6.36 -27.23 7.30
N ALA A 176 5.83 -26.97 6.10
CA ALA A 176 5.13 -27.99 5.33
C ALA A 176 6.05 -29.14 4.91
N ASN A 177 7.32 -28.87 4.67
CA ASN A 177 8.30 -29.86 4.21
C ASN A 177 9.29 -30.32 5.30
N THR A 178 9.19 -29.79 6.52
CA THR A 178 10.15 -30.02 7.61
C THR A 178 11.59 -29.68 7.20
N TRP A 179 11.77 -28.57 6.49
CA TRP A 179 13.08 -28.08 6.05
C TRP A 179 13.60 -26.97 6.96
N SER A 180 14.93 -26.84 7.01
CA SER A 180 15.57 -25.68 7.63
C SER A 180 15.32 -24.42 6.79
N LEU A 181 15.08 -23.28 7.43
CA LEU A 181 14.90 -21.99 6.75
C LEU A 181 16.15 -21.58 5.95
N GLU A 182 17.33 -21.97 6.40
CA GLU A 182 18.62 -21.62 5.78
C GLU A 182 18.87 -22.36 4.47
N GLN A 183 18.16 -23.48 4.27
CA GLN A 183 18.23 -24.24 3.03
C GLN A 183 17.27 -23.70 1.97
N LEU A 184 16.40 -22.73 2.29
CA LEU A 184 15.37 -22.27 1.37
C LEU A 184 15.79 -21.00 0.64
N HIS A 185 15.79 -21.10 -0.68
CA HIS A 185 16.06 -19.99 -1.58
C HIS A 185 14.83 -19.62 -2.41
N LEU A 186 14.66 -18.33 -2.65
CA LEU A 186 13.51 -17.78 -3.38
C LEU A 186 13.74 -17.89 -4.89
N HIS A 187 12.82 -18.54 -5.58
CA HIS A 187 12.75 -18.64 -7.04
C HIS A 187 11.55 -17.85 -7.56
N VAL A 188 11.73 -17.20 -8.70
CA VAL A 188 10.69 -16.37 -9.33
C VAL A 188 10.39 -16.83 -10.75
N VAL A 189 9.13 -16.78 -11.13
CA VAL A 189 8.65 -16.92 -12.50
C VAL A 189 7.69 -15.76 -12.78
N ILE A 190 7.86 -15.07 -13.91
CA ILE A 190 6.89 -14.10 -14.42
C ILE A 190 5.96 -14.82 -15.38
N GLY A 191 4.69 -14.90 -15.00
CA GLY A 191 3.66 -15.69 -15.65
C GLY A 191 2.90 -16.55 -14.64
N ARG A 192 1.96 -17.34 -15.17
CA ARG A 192 1.19 -18.33 -14.41
C ARG A 192 1.61 -19.73 -14.83
N THR A 193 1.86 -20.60 -13.86
CA THR A 193 2.10 -22.03 -14.10
C THR A 193 1.03 -22.88 -13.44
N GLU A 194 0.93 -24.14 -13.85
CA GLU A 194 0.03 -25.14 -13.24
C GLU A 194 0.52 -25.65 -11.87
N ARG A 195 1.63 -25.11 -11.37
CA ARG A 195 2.19 -25.49 -10.08
C ARG A 195 1.27 -25.07 -8.93
N LEU A 196 1.25 -25.90 -7.90
CA LEU A 196 0.48 -25.66 -6.67
C LEU A 196 1.37 -25.28 -5.49
N ASP A 197 2.68 -25.47 -5.62
CA ASP A 197 3.72 -25.14 -4.64
C ASP A 197 4.31 -23.75 -4.87
N VAL A 198 3.47 -22.82 -5.35
CA VAL A 198 3.82 -21.43 -5.67
C VAL A 198 2.87 -20.47 -4.96
N VAL A 199 3.39 -19.30 -4.65
CA VAL A 199 2.61 -18.15 -4.20
C VAL A 199 2.42 -17.23 -5.39
N ARG A 200 1.17 -16.86 -5.68
CA ARG A 200 0.85 -16.01 -6.83
C ARG A 200 0.72 -14.56 -6.41
N LEU A 201 1.45 -13.70 -7.08
CA LEU A 201 1.49 -12.26 -6.83
C LEU A 201 0.99 -11.48 -8.04
N THR A 202 0.33 -10.36 -7.77
CA THR A 202 -0.22 -9.46 -8.79
C THR A 202 0.25 -8.02 -8.56
N GLY A 203 -0.01 -7.14 -9.54
CA GLY A 203 0.23 -5.70 -9.42
C GLY A 203 1.71 -5.29 -9.46
N MET A 204 2.58 -6.17 -9.97
CA MET A 204 4.02 -5.90 -10.09
C MET A 204 4.37 -5.35 -11.47
N GLU A 205 5.43 -4.55 -11.54
CA GLU A 205 5.96 -4.00 -12.78
C GLU A 205 7.48 -4.17 -12.86
N LEU A 206 7.98 -4.39 -14.07
CA LEU A 206 9.40 -4.30 -14.40
C LEU A 206 9.74 -2.88 -14.89
N ARG A 207 10.96 -2.43 -14.60
CA ARG A 207 11.52 -1.15 -15.09
C ARG A 207 12.79 -1.42 -15.89
N GLY A 208 12.81 -1.01 -17.15
CA GLY A 208 13.97 -1.15 -18.05
C GLY A 208 14.20 -2.56 -18.59
N ALA A 209 13.24 -3.47 -18.42
CA ALA A 209 13.26 -4.83 -18.94
C ALA A 209 11.84 -5.35 -19.13
N GLU A 210 11.71 -6.40 -19.94
CA GLU A 210 10.47 -7.14 -20.14
C GLU A 210 10.71 -8.65 -20.05
N THR A 211 9.64 -9.39 -19.74
CA THR A 211 9.70 -10.84 -19.63
C THR A 211 9.83 -11.48 -21.02
N SER A 212 10.75 -12.43 -21.15
CA SER A 212 10.82 -13.35 -22.29
C SER A 212 10.10 -14.68 -22.00
N GLY A 213 9.42 -14.77 -20.85
CA GLY A 213 8.78 -15.97 -20.32
C GLY A 213 9.58 -16.63 -19.20
N GLY A 214 8.88 -17.22 -18.23
CA GLY A 214 9.52 -17.94 -17.13
C GLY A 214 10.29 -16.98 -16.21
N ASN A 215 11.57 -17.29 -15.95
CA ASN A 215 12.48 -16.44 -15.19
C ASN A 215 13.44 -15.64 -16.09
N ALA A 216 13.20 -15.59 -17.41
CA ALA A 216 14.09 -14.92 -18.36
C ALA A 216 13.63 -13.50 -18.67
N LEU A 217 14.57 -12.54 -18.67
CA LEU A 217 14.31 -11.15 -19.02
C LEU A 217 15.16 -10.69 -20.20
N ARG A 218 14.62 -9.76 -20.97
CA ARG A 218 15.37 -8.99 -21.98
C ARG A 218 15.23 -7.50 -21.69
N LEU A 219 16.24 -6.72 -22.07
CA LEU A 219 16.18 -5.27 -21.93
C LEU A 219 15.05 -4.71 -22.79
N SER A 220 14.40 -3.68 -22.28
CA SER A 220 13.36 -2.95 -23.00
C SER A 220 13.62 -1.46 -22.90
N ASP A 221 13.23 -0.74 -23.95
CA ASP A 221 13.20 0.72 -23.95
C ASP A 221 11.93 1.26 -23.28
N GLU A 222 10.96 0.38 -22.99
CA GLU A 222 9.77 0.75 -22.23
C GLU A 222 10.13 1.14 -20.78
N VAL A 223 9.54 2.24 -20.32
CA VAL A 223 9.76 2.75 -18.96
C VAL A 223 9.23 1.75 -17.93
N LYS A 224 8.09 1.12 -18.23
CA LYS A 224 7.39 0.18 -17.36
C LYS A 224 6.83 -0.96 -18.19
N THR A 225 6.98 -2.19 -17.71
CA THR A 225 6.31 -3.37 -18.27
C THR A 225 5.51 -4.05 -17.17
N THR A 226 4.20 -4.16 -17.35
CA THR A 226 3.31 -4.80 -16.37
C THR A 226 3.53 -6.31 -16.34
N CYS A 227 3.44 -6.89 -15.16
CA CYS A 227 3.46 -8.34 -14.96
C CYS A 227 2.08 -8.78 -14.48
N GLU A 228 1.34 -9.52 -15.31
CA GLU A 228 0.00 -10.00 -14.96
C GLU A 228 0.02 -10.88 -13.71
N CYS A 229 1.00 -11.77 -13.62
CA CYS A 229 1.21 -12.67 -12.50
C CYS A 229 2.70 -12.90 -12.30
N VAL A 230 3.13 -12.95 -11.04
CA VAL A 230 4.48 -13.34 -10.64
C VAL A 230 4.36 -14.46 -9.61
N GLU A 231 5.00 -15.58 -9.87
CA GLU A 231 4.99 -16.75 -9.00
C GLU A 231 6.29 -16.83 -8.20
N PHE A 232 6.15 -16.87 -6.88
CA PHE A 232 7.25 -17.14 -5.95
C PHE A 232 7.20 -18.60 -5.51
N SER A 233 8.37 -19.25 -5.47
CA SER A 233 8.51 -20.58 -4.86
C SER A 233 9.78 -20.66 -4.03
N TRP A 234 9.77 -21.51 -3.02
CA TRP A 234 10.93 -21.76 -2.15
C TRP A 234 11.48 -23.15 -2.45
N LYS A 235 12.77 -23.22 -2.79
CA LYS A 235 13.46 -24.48 -3.15
C LYS A 235 14.77 -24.61 -2.38
N GLN A 236 15.26 -25.84 -2.25
CA GLN A 236 16.56 -26.10 -1.61
C GLN A 236 17.76 -25.71 -2.49
N GLU A 237 17.56 -25.70 -3.80
CA GLU A 237 18.57 -25.29 -4.75
C GLU A 237 18.70 -23.77 -4.80
N CYS A 238 19.93 -23.26 -4.84
CA CYS A 238 20.20 -21.85 -5.07
C CYS A 238 19.69 -21.43 -6.45
N PRO A 239 18.94 -20.32 -6.59
CA PRO A 239 18.52 -19.85 -7.88
C PRO A 239 19.72 -19.32 -8.68
N GLU A 240 19.77 -19.67 -9.96
CA GLU A 240 20.77 -19.16 -10.89
C GLU A 240 20.36 -17.80 -11.47
N GLY A 241 21.34 -17.06 -11.97
CA GLY A 241 21.13 -15.81 -12.70
C GLY A 241 21.45 -14.55 -11.91
N VAL A 242 21.05 -13.41 -12.48
CA VAL A 242 21.37 -12.08 -11.98
C VAL A 242 20.36 -11.67 -10.91
N ARG A 243 20.88 -11.21 -9.78
CA ARG A 243 20.08 -10.69 -8.67
C ARG A 243 19.62 -9.26 -8.97
N LEU A 244 18.33 -9.11 -9.21
CA LEU A 244 17.66 -7.83 -9.40
C LEU A 244 16.87 -7.46 -8.13
N PRO A 245 16.79 -6.17 -7.78
CA PRO A 245 16.02 -5.72 -6.62
C PRO A 245 14.52 -5.69 -6.92
N LEU A 246 13.72 -6.08 -5.93
CA LEU A 246 12.29 -5.79 -5.84
C LEU A 246 12.09 -4.64 -4.84
N TYR A 247 11.71 -3.48 -5.33
CA TYR A 247 11.34 -2.34 -4.49
C TYR A 247 9.84 -2.30 -4.23
N LEU A 248 9.44 -1.68 -3.12
CA LEU A 248 8.02 -1.48 -2.82
C LEU A 248 7.40 -0.47 -3.79
N TYR A 249 8.04 0.69 -3.98
CA TYR A 249 7.57 1.79 -4.83
C TYR A 249 8.61 2.21 -5.87
N GLY A 250 8.17 3.03 -6.82
CA GLY A 250 9.00 3.57 -7.91
C GLY A 250 10.17 4.44 -7.46
N ASP A 251 10.10 5.02 -6.24
CA ASP A 251 11.17 5.83 -5.65
C ASP A 251 12.40 5.02 -5.19
N ARG A 252 12.31 3.67 -5.24
CA ARG A 252 13.37 2.71 -4.92
C ARG A 252 13.96 2.86 -3.51
N ARG A 253 13.22 3.42 -2.56
CA ARG A 253 13.71 3.63 -1.19
C ARG A 253 13.56 2.42 -0.29
N GLN A 254 12.52 1.61 -0.50
CA GLN A 254 12.24 0.42 0.30
C GLN A 254 12.49 -0.83 -0.55
N LEU A 255 13.57 -1.55 -0.24
CA LEU A 255 13.87 -2.84 -0.83
C LEU A 255 13.08 -3.94 -0.12
N VAL A 256 12.23 -4.67 -0.85
CA VAL A 256 11.45 -5.77 -0.31
C VAL A 256 12.27 -7.06 -0.27
N THR A 257 12.88 -7.43 -1.40
CA THR A 257 13.75 -8.61 -1.51
C THR A 257 14.60 -8.51 -2.78
N SER A 258 15.46 -9.50 -3.00
CA SER A 258 16.20 -9.68 -4.26
C SER A 258 15.77 -10.97 -4.94
N LEU A 259 15.64 -10.91 -6.26
CA LEU A 259 15.13 -11.99 -7.11
C LEU A 259 16.15 -12.31 -8.19
N ALA A 260 16.38 -13.58 -8.46
CA ALA A 260 17.33 -14.04 -9.47
C ALA A 260 16.62 -14.30 -10.80
N PHE A 261 17.14 -13.71 -11.88
CA PHE A 261 16.61 -13.82 -13.24
C PHE A 261 17.68 -14.29 -14.21
N ALA A 262 17.28 -15.12 -15.18
CA ALA A 262 18.12 -15.49 -16.32
C ALA A 262 18.17 -14.31 -17.30
N VAL A 263 19.33 -13.67 -17.42
CA VAL A 263 19.52 -12.50 -18.28
C VAL A 263 20.82 -12.58 -19.05
N SER A 264 20.84 -12.00 -20.24
CA SER A 264 22.04 -11.90 -21.06
C SER A 264 21.99 -10.63 -21.93
N PRO A 265 23.06 -9.82 -22.00
CA PRO A 265 24.28 -9.86 -21.18
C PRO A 265 24.10 -9.23 -19.79
N THR A 266 24.74 -9.78 -18.77
CA THR A 266 24.58 -9.37 -17.35
C THR A 266 24.92 -7.91 -17.06
N ASN A 267 26.04 -7.39 -17.56
CA ASN A 267 26.52 -6.05 -17.24
C ASN A 267 25.51 -4.96 -17.63
N SER A 268 24.86 -5.13 -18.77
CA SER A 268 23.88 -4.17 -19.27
C SER A 268 22.65 -4.06 -18.37
N PHE A 269 22.25 -5.12 -17.66
CA PHE A 269 21.14 -5.05 -16.69
C PHE A 269 21.49 -4.23 -15.45
N TYR A 270 22.75 -4.32 -14.98
CA TYR A 270 23.22 -3.50 -13.87
C TYR A 270 23.35 -2.03 -14.26
N GLU A 271 23.92 -1.75 -15.43
CA GLU A 271 24.08 -0.38 -15.95
C GLU A 271 22.73 0.30 -16.21
N ARG A 272 21.74 -0.46 -16.71
CA ARG A 272 20.36 0.03 -16.94
C ARG A 272 19.56 0.19 -15.63
N GLY A 273 20.06 -0.32 -14.51
CA GLY A 273 19.40 -0.25 -13.22
C GLY A 273 18.03 -0.93 -13.23
N VAL A 274 17.94 -2.12 -13.83
CA VAL A 274 16.69 -2.90 -13.92
C VAL A 274 16.19 -3.27 -12.53
N ALA A 275 14.89 -3.12 -12.29
CA ALA A 275 14.26 -3.46 -11.01
C ALA A 275 12.81 -3.89 -11.21
N LEU A 276 12.29 -4.64 -10.22
CA LEU A 276 10.85 -4.86 -10.07
C LEU A 276 10.28 -3.88 -9.05
N ILE A 277 9.03 -3.48 -9.25
CA ILE A 277 8.26 -2.62 -8.37
C ILE A 277 6.99 -3.37 -7.93
N ALA A 278 6.76 -3.46 -6.62
CA ALA A 278 5.63 -4.22 -6.06
C ALA A 278 4.30 -3.46 -6.07
N ASN A 279 4.34 -2.13 -5.97
CA ASN A 279 3.20 -1.22 -6.04
C ASN A 279 3.49 -0.14 -7.07
N SER A 280 2.71 -0.11 -8.15
CA SER A 280 2.83 0.91 -9.19
C SER A 280 1.77 2.01 -9.14
N THR A 281 0.78 1.87 -8.25
CA THR A 281 -0.30 2.83 -8.03
C THR A 281 0.20 4.08 -7.33
N LEU A 282 1.10 3.92 -6.34
CA LEU A 282 1.78 5.04 -5.68
C LEU A 282 3.16 5.26 -6.33
N ASN A 283 3.33 6.40 -7.00
CA ASN A 283 4.63 6.82 -7.57
C ASN A 283 5.32 7.84 -6.67
#